data_AF-A0A8H6WZG8-F1
#
_entry.id   AF-A0A8H6WZG8-F1
#
_cell.length_a   1.000
_cell.length_b   1.000
_cell.length_c   1.000
_cell.angle_alpha   90.00
_cell.angle_beta   90.00
_cell.angle_gamma   90.00
#
_symmetry.space_group_name_H-M   'P 1'
#
loop_
_entity.id
_entity.type
_entity.pdbx_description
1 polymer ?
#
loop_
_entity_poly.entity_id
_entity_poly.type
_entity_poly.pdbx_seq_one_letter_code
_entity_poly.pdbx_strand_id
1 'polypeptide(L)'
;MFSSLFVAALCLSLRVSALDPLAGQTVGYQTDVNNGKSCLTATANANGAAVVIGDCPLGLAGSAGLPANQSWVTTGGAQQVGQLKIFGNKCLDVKDGSTANGAKLQIWTCATGNANQQWISSGAPGSPQITWANKNKCVDLTDGKVAQGNHIQIWDCDAAQTNKNQLWSPIPITFAKTLQASLKANSGLCIAASSTTAGSPVVAAACTANSAAQTWAPASAGNVGTVSIFNATLCLLAAGEGTPVAGTKLVVDTCPHEKNAKFNWHTDISTISSAVSGTNLCVDLTDGKQTAGNQLQLWTCVAGSTNQLWNLKYGF
;
A
#
# COMPACT_ATOMS: atom_id res chain seq x y z
N MET A 1 -7.70 50.61 47.95
CA MET A 1 -8.12 50.15 46.62
C MET A 1 -7.18 49.03 46.18
N PHE A 2 -7.56 47.77 46.40
CA PHE A 2 -6.77 46.62 45.93
C PHE A 2 -7.09 46.38 44.46
N SER A 3 -6.08 46.50 43.59
CA SER A 3 -6.19 46.20 42.16
C SER A 3 -5.87 44.73 41.93
N SER A 4 -6.87 43.94 41.56
CA SER A 4 -6.68 42.55 41.12
C SER A 4 -6.06 42.54 39.72
N LEU A 5 -4.82 42.05 39.62
CA LEU A 5 -4.26 41.60 38.34
C LEU A 5 -4.90 40.25 37.97
N PHE A 6 -5.70 40.24 36.89
CA PHE A 6 -6.08 39.01 36.20
C PHE A 6 -4.85 38.42 35.51
N VAL A 7 -4.37 37.27 35.99
CA VAL A 7 -3.41 36.45 35.22
C VAL A 7 -4.22 35.67 34.19
N ALA A 8 -4.17 36.12 32.93
CA ALA A 8 -4.66 35.34 31.81
C ALA A 8 -3.76 34.11 31.63
N ALA A 9 -4.27 32.93 31.96
CA ALA A 9 -3.61 31.67 31.65
C ALA A 9 -3.61 31.51 30.13
N LEU A 10 -2.46 31.77 29.50
CA LEU A 10 -2.21 31.43 28.10
C LEU A 10 -2.22 29.90 28.01
N CYS A 11 -3.35 29.33 27.60
CA CYS A 11 -3.46 27.92 27.29
C CYS A 11 -2.62 27.64 26.05
N LEU A 12 -1.32 27.37 26.26
CA LEU A 12 -0.41 26.92 25.22
C LEU A 12 -0.88 25.52 24.83
N SER A 13 -1.76 25.44 23.83
CA SER A 13 -2.13 24.15 23.25
C SER A 13 -0.87 23.56 22.63
N LEU A 14 -0.18 22.70 23.38
CA LEU A 14 0.69 21.69 22.80
C LEU A 14 -0.20 20.86 21.88
N ARG A 15 -0.25 21.23 20.60
CA ARG A 15 -0.69 20.30 19.58
C ARG A 15 0.29 19.15 19.66
N VAL A 16 -0.15 18.04 20.25
CA VAL A 16 0.40 16.74 19.95
C VAL A 16 0.38 16.67 18.42
N SER A 17 1.55 16.78 17.80
CA SER A 17 1.74 16.53 16.39
C SER A 17 1.35 15.07 16.19
N ALA A 18 0.07 14.86 15.88
CA ALA A 18 -0.35 13.66 15.19
C ALA A 18 0.63 13.51 14.02
N LEU A 19 1.30 12.36 13.95
CA LEU A 19 2.15 11.99 12.83
C LEU A 19 1.44 12.45 11.55
N ASP A 20 2.09 13.35 10.80
CA ASP A 20 1.45 13.94 9.64
C ASP A 20 1.07 12.81 8.67
N PRO A 21 -0.22 12.57 8.41
CA PRO A 21 -0.71 11.32 7.85
C PRO A 21 -0.37 11.13 6.36
N LEU A 22 0.48 11.97 5.76
CA LEU A 22 0.90 11.83 4.35
C LEU A 22 2.42 11.96 4.14
N ALA A 23 3.21 12.48 5.09
CA ALA A 23 4.64 12.67 4.87
C ALA A 23 5.38 11.32 4.76
N GLY A 24 6.12 11.11 3.68
CA GLY A 24 6.87 9.89 3.40
C GLY A 24 6.01 8.69 2.97
N GLN A 25 4.69 8.86 2.82
CA GLN A 25 3.81 7.78 2.39
C GLN A 25 3.84 7.59 0.88
N THR A 26 3.68 6.33 0.47
CA THR A 26 3.43 5.98 -0.93
C THR A 26 1.93 5.90 -1.12
N VAL A 27 1.39 6.64 -2.09
CA VAL A 27 -0.04 6.74 -2.37
C VAL A 27 -0.29 6.73 -3.88
N GLY A 28 -1.46 6.26 -4.28
CA GLY A 28 -2.04 6.62 -5.56
C GLY A 28 -2.86 7.89 -5.44
N TYR A 29 -3.06 8.58 -6.55
CA TYR A 29 -4.00 9.70 -6.62
C TYR A 29 -5.10 9.35 -7.61
N GLN A 30 -6.32 9.26 -7.10
CA GLN A 30 -7.49 8.92 -7.87
C GLN A 30 -8.23 10.19 -8.25
N THR A 31 -8.72 10.29 -9.49
CA THR A 31 -9.56 11.45 -9.86
C THR A 31 -10.96 11.30 -9.27
N ASP A 32 -11.51 12.37 -8.71
CA ASP A 32 -12.88 12.36 -8.18
C ASP A 32 -13.96 12.46 -9.27
N VAL A 33 -13.55 12.61 -10.53
CA VAL A 33 -14.45 12.53 -11.67
C VAL A 33 -14.89 11.08 -11.89
N ASN A 34 -16.21 10.86 -12.09
CA ASN A 34 -16.81 9.54 -12.33
C ASN A 34 -16.47 8.47 -11.26
N ASN A 35 -16.52 8.86 -9.98
CA ASN A 35 -16.33 8.00 -8.81
C ASN A 35 -14.98 7.24 -8.79
N GLY A 36 -13.88 7.87 -9.21
CA GLY A 36 -12.56 7.32 -8.87
C GLY A 36 -11.93 6.34 -9.85
N LYS A 37 -12.50 6.03 -11.02
CA LYS A 37 -11.99 4.84 -11.76
C LYS A 37 -10.59 4.98 -12.38
N SER A 38 -10.00 6.18 -12.41
CA SER A 38 -8.68 6.44 -13.00
C SER A 38 -7.71 7.07 -12.02
N CYS A 39 -6.43 6.75 -12.20
CA CYS A 39 -5.34 7.17 -11.32
C CYS A 39 -4.29 8.00 -12.07
N LEU A 40 -3.68 8.93 -11.34
CA LEU A 40 -2.58 9.77 -11.79
C LEU A 40 -1.39 8.90 -12.19
N THR A 41 -1.05 8.89 -13.48
CA THR A 41 -0.14 7.90 -14.08
C THR A 41 0.98 8.57 -14.85
N ALA A 42 2.22 8.19 -14.57
CA ALA A 42 3.36 8.52 -15.43
C ALA A 42 3.43 7.52 -16.60
N THR A 43 3.61 8.03 -17.82
CA THR A 43 3.63 7.20 -19.04
C THR A 43 4.91 6.35 -19.19
N ALA A 44 6.04 6.79 -18.62
CA ALA A 44 7.31 6.07 -18.62
C ALA A 44 8.25 6.58 -17.50
N ASN A 45 9.30 5.84 -17.16
CA ASN A 45 10.37 6.30 -16.27
C ASN A 45 11.45 7.08 -17.06
N ALA A 46 11.08 8.24 -17.60
CA ALA A 46 11.99 9.11 -18.36
C ALA A 46 11.69 10.59 -18.08
N ASN A 47 12.70 11.45 -18.14
CA ASN A 47 12.49 12.90 -18.06
C ASN A 47 11.60 13.36 -19.22
N GLY A 48 10.58 14.15 -18.91
CA GLY A 48 9.61 14.64 -19.88
C GLY A 48 8.49 13.65 -20.20
N ALA A 49 8.46 12.46 -19.58
CA ALA A 49 7.33 11.56 -19.71
C ALA A 49 6.06 12.24 -19.17
N ALA A 50 4.99 12.17 -19.96
CA ALA A 50 3.73 12.82 -19.63
C ALA A 50 3.08 12.18 -18.40
N VAL A 51 2.38 13.02 -17.63
CA VAL A 51 1.44 12.57 -16.60
C VAL A 51 0.04 12.63 -17.16
N VAL A 52 -0.65 11.50 -17.09
CA VAL A 52 -1.97 11.26 -17.68
C VAL A 52 -2.88 10.60 -16.64
N ILE A 53 -4.16 10.47 -16.95
CA ILE A 53 -4.99 9.46 -16.28
C ILE A 53 -4.76 8.08 -16.92
N GLY A 54 -4.59 7.08 -16.06
CA GLY A 54 -4.52 5.67 -16.41
C GLY A 54 -5.56 4.87 -15.63
N ASP A 55 -5.87 3.65 -16.08
CA ASP A 55 -6.75 2.75 -15.34
C ASP A 55 -6.22 2.57 -13.92
N CYS A 56 -7.09 2.75 -12.92
CA CYS A 56 -6.71 2.46 -11.56
C CYS A 56 -6.97 0.98 -11.26
N PRO A 57 -5.95 0.13 -11.04
CA PRO A 57 -6.16 -1.29 -10.79
C PRO A 57 -6.82 -1.57 -9.43
N LEU A 58 -6.88 -0.57 -8.55
CA LEU A 58 -7.54 -0.68 -7.26
C LEU A 58 -9.05 -0.78 -7.45
N GLY A 59 -9.59 -1.98 -7.18
CA GLY A 59 -11.01 -2.31 -7.37
C GLY A 59 -11.27 -3.52 -8.26
N LEU A 60 -10.25 -4.06 -8.91
CA LEU A 60 -10.32 -5.36 -9.59
C LEU A 60 -9.87 -6.47 -8.64
N ALA A 61 -10.70 -7.50 -8.48
CA ALA A 61 -10.33 -8.73 -7.79
C ALA A 61 -9.04 -9.30 -8.41
N GLY A 62 -7.97 -9.42 -7.63
CA GLY A 62 -6.66 -9.92 -8.09
C GLY A 62 -5.60 -8.85 -8.43
N SER A 63 -5.83 -7.56 -8.17
CA SER A 63 -4.81 -6.51 -8.35
C SER A 63 -3.74 -6.55 -7.25
N ALA A 64 -2.46 -6.61 -7.65
CA ALA A 64 -1.29 -6.71 -6.76
C ALA A 64 -0.88 -5.36 -6.09
N GLY A 65 -1.78 -4.37 -6.07
CA GLY A 65 -1.49 -2.97 -5.71
C GLY A 65 -1.36 -2.06 -6.93
N LEU A 66 -0.94 -0.81 -6.70
CA LEU A 66 -0.66 0.14 -7.78
C LEU A 66 0.69 -0.16 -8.44
N PRO A 67 0.79 -0.12 -9.79
CA PRO A 67 2.05 -0.25 -10.49
C PRO A 67 2.98 0.94 -10.15
N ALA A 68 4.29 0.76 -10.32
CA ALA A 68 5.29 1.79 -9.98
C ALA A 68 5.05 3.15 -10.64
N ASN A 69 4.39 3.16 -11.81
CA ASN A 69 4.03 4.37 -12.54
C ASN A 69 2.75 5.07 -12.04
N GLN A 70 2.13 4.56 -10.98
CA GLN A 70 1.00 5.15 -10.26
C GLN A 70 1.28 5.29 -8.75
N SER A 71 2.50 4.95 -8.32
CA SER A 71 2.92 4.93 -6.91
C SER A 71 3.74 6.18 -6.57
N TRP A 72 3.06 7.18 -6.02
CA TRP A 72 3.62 8.50 -5.72
C TRP A 72 4.04 8.59 -4.25
N VAL A 73 5.21 9.15 -3.97
CA VAL A 73 5.71 9.40 -2.62
C VAL A 73 5.65 10.89 -2.32
N THR A 74 4.86 11.27 -1.33
CA THR A 74 4.75 12.64 -0.84
C THR A 74 5.87 12.94 0.15
N THR A 75 6.74 13.90 -0.14
CA THR A 75 7.80 14.29 0.82
C THR A 75 7.35 15.36 1.81
N GLY A 76 6.27 16.08 1.50
CA GLY A 76 5.62 17.03 2.39
C GLY A 76 4.38 16.38 3.00
N GLY A 77 4.12 16.68 4.27
CA GLY A 77 2.87 16.29 4.91
C GLY A 77 1.65 17.09 4.43
N ALA A 78 0.49 16.81 5.00
CA ALA A 78 -0.74 17.54 4.71
C ALA A 78 -0.55 19.04 4.99
N GLN A 79 -0.97 19.89 4.04
CA GLN A 79 -0.78 21.35 4.11
C GLN A 79 0.69 21.80 4.17
N GLN A 80 1.66 20.91 3.89
CA GLN A 80 3.07 21.24 3.83
C GLN A 80 3.57 21.21 2.38
N VAL A 81 4.58 22.03 2.09
CA VAL A 81 5.26 22.00 0.80
C VAL A 81 6.14 20.75 0.72
N GLY A 82 6.02 20.02 -0.38
CA GLY A 82 6.91 18.90 -0.69
C GLY A 82 6.88 18.49 -2.16
N GLN A 83 7.64 17.46 -2.49
CA GLN A 83 7.66 16.86 -3.82
C GLN A 83 6.71 15.67 -3.87
N LEU A 84 6.12 15.45 -5.05
CA LEU A 84 5.42 14.21 -5.41
C LEU A 84 6.40 13.36 -6.22
N LYS A 85 7.09 12.44 -5.55
CA LYS A 85 8.12 11.60 -6.17
C LYS A 85 7.52 10.35 -6.80
N ILE A 86 8.15 9.85 -7.85
CA ILE A 86 7.82 8.59 -8.52
C ILE A 86 9.09 7.95 -9.06
N PHE A 87 9.10 6.61 -9.19
CA PHE A 87 10.30 5.84 -9.57
C PHE A 87 11.55 6.16 -8.74
N GLY A 88 11.37 6.57 -7.49
CA GLY A 88 12.43 6.95 -6.55
C GLY A 88 13.03 8.35 -6.78
N ASN A 89 13.42 8.70 -8.02
CA ASN A 89 14.17 9.93 -8.31
C ASN A 89 13.52 10.88 -9.32
N LYS A 90 12.27 10.63 -9.72
CA LYS A 90 11.49 11.53 -10.57
C LYS A 90 10.42 12.24 -9.75
N CYS A 91 10.04 13.44 -10.15
CA CYS A 91 9.11 14.31 -9.45
C CYS A 91 8.05 14.80 -10.43
N LEU A 92 6.80 14.93 -9.97
CA LEU A 92 5.77 15.67 -10.69
C LEU A 92 6.25 17.10 -10.96
N ASP A 93 6.20 17.51 -12.21
CA ASP A 93 6.89 18.69 -12.72
C ASP A 93 5.96 19.46 -13.66
N VAL A 94 5.84 20.77 -13.44
CA VAL A 94 5.20 21.67 -14.39
C VAL A 94 6.14 21.87 -15.57
N LYS A 95 5.73 21.41 -16.75
CA LYS A 95 6.56 21.45 -17.95
C LYS A 95 7.04 22.88 -18.24
N ASP A 96 8.35 23.01 -18.37
CA ASP A 96 9.06 24.26 -18.66
C ASP A 96 8.79 25.39 -17.64
N GLY A 97 8.22 25.07 -16.47
CA GLY A 97 7.83 26.06 -15.45
C GLY A 97 6.73 27.03 -15.90
N SER A 98 5.98 26.69 -16.94
CA SER A 98 4.93 27.56 -17.48
C SER A 98 3.82 27.79 -16.46
N THR A 99 3.43 29.05 -16.26
CA THR A 99 2.34 29.44 -15.36
C THR A 99 0.99 29.58 -16.06
N ALA A 100 0.94 29.31 -17.37
CA ALA A 100 -0.29 29.40 -18.14
C ALA A 100 -1.25 28.24 -17.81
N ASN A 101 -2.54 28.55 -17.72
CA ASN A 101 -3.57 27.51 -17.65
C ASN A 101 -3.46 26.58 -18.86
N GLY A 102 -3.54 25.28 -18.60
CA GLY A 102 -3.38 24.25 -19.62
C GLY A 102 -1.95 23.77 -19.84
N ALA A 103 -0.94 24.37 -19.18
CA ALA A 103 0.41 23.81 -19.17
C ALA A 103 0.39 22.39 -18.63
N LYS A 104 0.99 21.45 -19.37
CA LYS A 104 0.92 20.02 -19.07
C LYS A 104 1.90 19.63 -17.97
N LEU A 105 1.50 18.63 -17.19
CA LEU A 105 2.38 18.01 -16.22
C LEU A 105 3.20 16.90 -16.88
N GLN A 106 4.45 16.82 -16.45
CA GLN A 106 5.39 15.77 -16.80
C GLN A 106 6.03 15.23 -15.52
N ILE A 107 6.86 14.20 -15.65
CA ILE A 107 7.84 13.87 -14.63
C ILE A 107 9.23 14.33 -15.06
N TRP A 108 10.02 14.78 -14.10
CA TRP A 108 11.41 15.14 -14.32
C TRP A 108 12.26 14.70 -13.15
N THR A 109 13.57 14.60 -13.35
CA THR A 109 14.49 14.28 -12.26
C THR A 109 14.33 15.29 -11.13
N CYS A 110 14.14 14.76 -9.91
CA CYS A 110 13.93 15.58 -8.74
C CYS A 110 15.14 16.47 -8.48
N ALA A 111 14.89 17.75 -8.23
CA ALA A 111 15.92 18.70 -7.82
C ALA A 111 15.47 19.44 -6.55
N THR A 112 16.35 19.49 -5.55
CA THR A 112 16.09 20.20 -4.29
C THR A 112 15.85 21.67 -4.57
N GLY A 113 14.75 22.23 -4.06
CA GLY A 113 14.39 23.64 -4.25
C GLY A 113 13.89 24.00 -5.66
N ASN A 114 13.75 23.05 -6.59
CA ASN A 114 13.13 23.33 -7.88
C ASN A 114 11.66 23.68 -7.70
N ALA A 115 11.31 24.94 -7.99
CA ALA A 115 9.97 25.49 -7.83
C ALA A 115 8.92 24.72 -8.64
N ASN A 116 9.26 24.18 -9.82
CA ASN A 116 8.32 23.46 -10.69
C ASN A 116 7.86 22.11 -10.11
N GLN A 117 8.50 21.66 -9.03
CA GLN A 117 8.31 20.35 -8.41
C GLN A 117 7.83 20.44 -6.96
N GLN A 118 7.41 21.63 -6.51
CA GLN A 118 6.92 21.85 -5.15
C GLN A 118 5.40 21.91 -5.12
N TRP A 119 4.80 21.02 -4.36
CA TRP A 119 3.35 20.82 -4.30
C TRP A 119 2.87 20.88 -2.85
N ILE A 120 1.63 21.31 -2.66
CA ILE A 120 0.93 21.32 -1.38
C ILE A 120 -0.38 20.57 -1.56
N SER A 121 -0.60 19.54 -0.75
CA SER A 121 -1.90 18.88 -0.66
C SER A 121 -2.78 19.65 0.30
N SER A 122 -3.81 20.31 -0.21
CA SER A 122 -4.71 21.19 0.55
C SER A 122 -6.17 20.81 0.36
N GLY A 123 -6.95 20.78 1.44
CA GLY A 123 -8.38 20.44 1.40
C GLY A 123 -8.73 19.34 2.40
N ALA A 124 -9.91 18.74 2.26
CA ALA A 124 -10.34 17.64 3.12
C ALA A 124 -9.45 16.38 2.89
N PRO A 125 -9.09 15.60 3.94
CA PRO A 125 -8.16 14.47 3.83
C PRO A 125 -8.52 13.39 2.80
N GLY A 126 -9.80 13.27 2.42
CA GLY A 126 -10.26 12.28 1.44
C GLY A 126 -10.27 12.75 0.00
N SER A 127 -10.29 14.06 -0.26
CA SER A 127 -10.45 14.65 -1.59
C SER A 127 -9.74 16.02 -1.66
N PRO A 128 -8.42 16.06 -1.48
CA PRO A 128 -7.65 17.30 -1.53
C PRO A 128 -7.49 17.81 -2.97
N GLN A 129 -7.25 19.12 -3.08
CA GLN A 129 -6.54 19.69 -4.21
C GLN A 129 -5.03 19.51 -4.02
N ILE A 130 -4.33 19.18 -5.10
CA ILE A 130 -2.88 19.23 -5.15
C ILE A 130 -2.51 20.54 -5.83
N THR A 131 -1.91 21.46 -5.08
CA THR A 131 -1.62 22.82 -5.53
C THR A 131 -0.14 23.02 -5.78
N TRP A 132 0.20 23.73 -6.85
CA TRP A 132 1.57 24.16 -7.11
C TRP A 132 1.94 25.26 -6.11
N ALA A 133 2.97 25.01 -5.31
CA ALA A 133 3.30 25.82 -4.14
C ALA A 133 3.45 27.31 -4.50
N ASN A 134 2.65 28.15 -3.85
CA ASN A 134 2.62 29.62 -4.01
C ASN A 134 2.26 30.12 -5.44
N LYS A 135 1.60 29.30 -6.26
CA LYS A 135 1.19 29.68 -7.63
C LYS A 135 -0.33 29.77 -7.85
N ASN A 136 -1.14 29.35 -6.87
CA ASN A 136 -2.59 29.24 -6.98
C ASN A 136 -3.05 28.45 -8.23
N LYS A 137 -2.32 27.37 -8.52
CA LYS A 137 -2.57 26.46 -9.65
C LYS A 137 -2.74 25.05 -9.12
N CYS A 138 -3.71 24.33 -9.63
CA CYS A 138 -4.10 23.00 -9.19
C CYS A 138 -3.74 21.98 -10.25
N VAL A 139 -3.35 20.78 -9.81
CA VAL A 139 -3.33 19.59 -10.67
C VAL A 139 -4.75 19.37 -11.16
N ASP A 140 -4.93 19.40 -12.47
CA ASP A 140 -6.22 19.48 -13.14
C ASP A 140 -6.31 18.39 -14.21
N LEU A 141 -7.38 17.59 -14.15
CA LEU A 141 -7.74 16.68 -15.23
C LEU A 141 -8.32 17.51 -16.38
N THR A 142 -7.62 17.53 -17.51
CA THR A 142 -7.99 18.34 -18.68
C THR A 142 -9.44 18.11 -19.08
N ASP A 143 -10.25 19.17 -19.05
CA ASP A 143 -11.69 19.20 -19.34
C ASP A 143 -12.55 18.23 -18.49
N GLY A 144 -12.02 17.68 -17.40
CA GLY A 144 -12.67 16.61 -16.64
C GLY A 144 -12.91 15.33 -17.44
N LYS A 145 -12.21 15.11 -18.57
CA LYS A 145 -12.42 13.95 -19.42
C LYS A 145 -11.67 12.73 -18.89
N VAL A 146 -12.40 11.67 -18.57
CA VAL A 146 -11.84 10.41 -18.03
C VAL A 146 -11.40 9.40 -19.10
N ALA A 147 -11.12 9.85 -20.33
CA ALA A 147 -10.59 8.98 -21.36
C ALA A 147 -9.14 8.59 -21.04
N GLN A 148 -8.83 7.28 -21.06
CA GLN A 148 -7.48 6.81 -20.72
C GLN A 148 -6.41 7.49 -21.57
N GLY A 149 -5.31 7.90 -20.92
CA GLY A 149 -4.25 8.68 -21.54
C GLY A 149 -4.53 10.18 -21.65
N ASN A 150 -5.69 10.69 -21.21
CA ASN A 150 -5.92 12.13 -21.18
C ASN A 150 -4.89 12.81 -20.25
N HIS A 151 -4.31 13.90 -20.73
CA HIS A 151 -3.22 14.57 -20.05
C HIS A 151 -3.69 15.32 -18.80
N ILE A 152 -2.81 15.36 -17.81
CA ILE A 152 -2.94 16.25 -16.66
C ILE A 152 -2.29 17.58 -16.97
N GLN A 153 -2.92 18.64 -16.48
CA GLN A 153 -2.45 20.01 -16.63
C GLN A 153 -2.44 20.73 -15.29
N ILE A 154 -1.97 21.97 -15.32
CA ILE A 154 -2.29 22.94 -14.28
C ILE A 154 -3.44 23.83 -14.74
N TRP A 155 -4.28 24.23 -13.79
CA TRP A 155 -5.31 25.25 -13.99
C TRP A 155 -5.46 26.10 -12.73
N ASP A 156 -6.07 27.28 -12.84
CA ASP A 156 -6.47 28.06 -11.67
C ASP A 156 -7.29 27.21 -10.70
N CYS A 157 -6.92 27.24 -9.42
CA CYS A 157 -7.62 26.48 -8.40
C CYS A 157 -9.04 27.01 -8.18
N ASP A 158 -10.01 26.10 -8.11
CA ASP A 158 -11.34 26.38 -7.58
C ASP A 158 -11.25 26.52 -6.05
N ALA A 159 -11.36 27.75 -5.54
CA ALA A 159 -11.31 28.02 -4.11
C ALA A 159 -12.44 27.36 -3.32
N ALA A 160 -13.58 27.05 -3.98
CA ALA A 160 -14.71 26.37 -3.35
C ALA A 160 -14.50 24.85 -3.23
N GLN A 161 -13.47 24.28 -3.88
CA GLN A 161 -13.19 22.83 -3.90
C GLN A 161 -14.39 22.00 -4.36
N THR A 162 -15.18 22.52 -5.29
CA THR A 162 -16.35 21.86 -5.87
C THR A 162 -16.05 21.23 -7.22
N ASN A 163 -15.03 21.74 -7.91
CA ASN A 163 -14.62 21.25 -9.21
C ASN A 163 -13.86 19.93 -9.11
N LYS A 164 -14.56 18.82 -9.36
CA LYS A 164 -14.03 17.45 -9.24
C LYS A 164 -12.82 17.15 -10.13
N ASN A 165 -12.60 17.89 -11.22
CA ASN A 165 -11.41 17.67 -12.06
C ASN A 165 -10.10 18.15 -11.39
N GLN A 166 -10.18 18.89 -10.27
CA GLN A 166 -9.06 19.35 -9.47
C GLN A 166 -8.93 18.63 -8.12
N LEU A 167 -9.82 17.67 -7.87
CA LEU A 167 -9.86 16.90 -6.63
C LEU A 167 -9.27 15.51 -6.87
N TRP A 168 -8.35 15.13 -5.98
CA TRP A 168 -7.56 13.92 -6.11
C TRP A 168 -7.58 13.13 -4.81
N SER A 169 -8.48 12.16 -4.71
CA SER A 169 -8.54 11.26 -3.56
C SER A 169 -7.23 10.47 -3.42
N PRO A 170 -6.43 10.67 -2.36
CA PRO A 170 -5.27 9.83 -2.10
C PRO A 170 -5.79 8.44 -1.77
N ILE A 171 -5.32 7.45 -2.51
CA ILE A 171 -5.48 6.06 -2.14
C ILE A 171 -4.18 5.67 -1.46
N PRO A 172 -4.15 5.47 -0.14
CA PRO A 172 -2.97 4.93 0.50
C PRO A 172 -2.57 3.67 -0.25
N ILE A 173 -1.33 3.63 -0.76
CA ILE A 173 -0.71 2.35 -1.06
C ILE A 173 -0.37 1.81 0.31
N THR A 174 -1.41 1.31 0.97
CA THR A 174 -1.23 0.19 1.85
C THR A 174 -0.61 -0.85 0.96
N PHE A 175 0.74 -0.93 0.95
CA PHE A 175 1.51 -2.07 0.48
C PHE A 175 0.65 -3.28 0.78
N ALA A 176 0.05 -3.89 -0.25
CA ALA A 176 -1.09 -4.81 -0.14
C ALA A 176 -1.08 -5.58 1.19
N LYS A 177 -1.71 -5.03 2.25
CA LYS A 177 -1.41 -5.31 3.68
C LYS A 177 -0.24 -6.29 3.90
N THR A 178 0.99 -5.94 3.50
CA THR A 178 2.08 -6.93 3.54
C THR A 178 2.34 -7.25 5.00
N LEU A 179 2.45 -8.55 5.30
CA LEU A 179 2.64 -9.02 6.64
C LEU A 179 3.85 -9.94 6.72
N GLN A 180 4.48 -9.91 7.89
CA GLN A 180 5.39 -10.95 8.34
C GLN A 180 4.72 -11.69 9.49
N ALA A 181 4.80 -13.02 9.47
CA ALA A 181 4.26 -13.87 10.52
C ALA A 181 5.40 -14.53 11.28
N SER A 182 5.61 -14.11 12.52
CA SER A 182 6.61 -14.72 13.41
C SER A 182 5.93 -15.68 14.38
N LEU A 183 6.60 -16.76 14.77
CA LEU A 183 6.09 -17.68 15.76
C LEU A 183 5.84 -16.98 17.10
N LYS A 184 4.66 -17.17 17.68
CA LYS A 184 4.27 -16.49 18.94
C LYS A 184 5.08 -16.94 20.15
N ALA A 185 5.64 -18.15 20.11
CA ALA A 185 6.55 -18.66 21.15
C ALA A 185 7.88 -17.87 21.26
N ASN A 186 8.08 -16.82 20.47
CA ASN A 186 9.22 -15.91 20.52
C ASN A 186 10.58 -16.58 20.26
N SER A 187 10.59 -17.56 19.35
CA SER A 187 11.80 -18.26 18.91
C SER A 187 12.64 -17.49 17.88
N GLY A 188 12.20 -16.28 17.48
CA GLY A 188 12.81 -15.53 16.38
C GLY A 188 12.60 -16.16 15.01
N LEU A 189 11.66 -17.11 14.88
CA LEU A 189 11.33 -17.77 13.61
C LEU A 189 10.11 -17.12 12.94
N CYS A 190 10.18 -17.01 11.62
CA CYS A 190 9.17 -16.47 10.73
C CYS A 190 8.77 -17.49 9.67
N ILE A 191 7.53 -17.40 9.19
CA ILE A 191 7.07 -18.13 8.00
C ILE A 191 7.83 -17.59 6.79
N ALA A 192 8.54 -18.48 6.10
CA ALA A 192 9.39 -18.12 4.97
C ALA A 192 9.21 -19.10 3.80
N ALA A 193 9.20 -18.60 2.57
CA ALA A 193 9.54 -19.44 1.43
C ALA A 193 11.04 -19.79 1.48
N SER A 194 11.38 -21.06 1.29
CA SER A 194 12.78 -21.50 1.27
C SER A 194 13.55 -20.98 0.04
N SER A 195 12.85 -20.68 -1.06
CA SER A 195 13.41 -20.02 -2.24
C SER A 195 12.32 -19.32 -3.06
N THR A 196 12.71 -18.49 -4.04
CA THR A 196 11.84 -17.82 -5.02
C THR A 196 11.42 -18.71 -6.19
N THR A 197 11.54 -20.03 -6.07
CA THR A 197 11.20 -20.98 -7.13
C THR A 197 9.85 -21.62 -6.85
N ALA A 198 9.02 -21.78 -7.88
CA ALA A 198 7.79 -22.56 -7.80
C ALA A 198 8.04 -23.99 -7.25
N GLY A 199 7.13 -24.47 -6.40
CA GLY A 199 7.24 -25.72 -5.66
C GLY A 199 8.11 -25.67 -4.40
N SER A 200 8.70 -24.51 -4.06
CA SER A 200 9.60 -24.43 -2.90
C SER A 200 8.86 -24.62 -1.58
N PRO A 201 9.43 -25.38 -0.62
CA PRO A 201 8.88 -25.51 0.73
C PRO A 201 8.68 -24.17 1.43
N VAL A 202 7.58 -24.06 2.17
CA VAL A 202 7.39 -23.00 3.17
C VAL A 202 7.88 -23.53 4.52
N VAL A 203 8.82 -22.81 5.13
CA VAL A 203 9.57 -23.24 6.30
C VAL A 203 9.50 -22.20 7.40
N ALA A 204 9.83 -22.62 8.62
CA ALA A 204 10.25 -21.71 9.67
C ALA A 204 11.70 -21.28 9.42
N ALA A 205 11.99 -19.98 9.37
CA ALA A 205 13.34 -19.46 9.20
C ALA A 205 13.60 -18.29 10.15
N ALA A 206 14.86 -17.96 10.44
CA ALA A 206 15.18 -16.78 11.25
C ALA A 206 14.55 -15.52 10.66
N CYS A 207 13.79 -14.77 11.47
CA CYS A 207 13.14 -13.54 11.05
C CYS A 207 14.19 -12.54 10.55
N THR A 208 14.02 -12.08 9.32
CA THR A 208 14.91 -11.13 8.66
C THR A 208 14.07 -9.94 8.21
N ALA A 209 14.48 -8.73 8.62
CA ALA A 209 13.80 -7.51 8.19
C ALA A 209 13.87 -7.36 6.66
N ASN A 210 12.76 -6.94 6.05
CA ASN A 210 12.63 -6.67 4.62
C ASN A 210 12.97 -7.86 3.71
N SER A 211 12.96 -9.09 4.24
CA SER A 211 13.16 -10.29 3.43
C SER A 211 11.93 -10.56 2.60
N ALA A 212 12.05 -10.46 1.27
CA ALA A 212 10.97 -10.80 0.36
C ALA A 212 10.41 -12.21 0.68
N ALA A 213 11.28 -13.17 1.01
CA ALA A 213 10.92 -14.56 1.36
C ALA A 213 10.00 -14.70 2.57
N GLN A 214 9.91 -13.66 3.39
CA GLN A 214 9.13 -13.63 4.64
C GLN A 214 8.02 -12.58 4.61
N THR A 215 7.82 -11.94 3.46
CA THR A 215 6.81 -10.90 3.27
C THR A 215 5.66 -11.47 2.44
N TRP A 216 4.47 -11.45 3.03
CA TRP A 216 3.27 -12.06 2.46
C TRP A 216 2.22 -10.98 2.22
N ALA A 217 1.66 -10.92 1.01
CA ALA A 217 0.57 -9.99 0.70
C ALA A 217 -0.78 -10.75 0.69
N PRO A 218 -1.65 -10.59 1.69
CA PRO A 218 -3.00 -11.11 1.66
C PRO A 218 -3.84 -10.31 0.64
N ALA A 219 -4.62 -11.00 -0.20
CA ALA A 219 -5.61 -10.32 -1.04
C ALA A 219 -6.65 -9.57 -0.20
N SER A 220 -7.16 -8.46 -0.75
CA SER A 220 -7.91 -7.38 -0.09
C SER A 220 -8.94 -7.76 0.98
N ALA A 221 -9.03 -6.87 1.98
CA ALA A 221 -9.88 -6.96 3.16
C ALA A 221 -11.39 -7.02 2.85
N GLY A 222 -12.01 -8.13 3.21
CA GLY A 222 -13.46 -8.32 3.20
C GLY A 222 -13.85 -9.68 2.61
N ASN A 223 -13.90 -10.70 3.47
CA ASN A 223 -14.40 -12.07 3.20
C ASN A 223 -13.47 -13.01 2.41
N VAL A 224 -12.91 -13.98 3.14
CA VAL A 224 -12.54 -15.37 2.74
C VAL A 224 -11.89 -15.57 1.35
N GLY A 225 -10.60 -15.94 1.36
CA GLY A 225 -9.83 -16.29 0.16
C GLY A 225 -9.23 -15.03 -0.48
N THR A 226 -7.98 -15.00 -0.92
CA THR A 226 -7.32 -15.96 -1.81
C THR A 226 -5.89 -15.46 -1.88
N VAL A 227 -4.91 -16.35 -1.70
CA VAL A 227 -3.49 -16.10 -1.99
C VAL A 227 -2.77 -15.12 -1.05
N SER A 228 -1.82 -15.65 -0.29
CA SER A 228 -0.70 -14.87 0.21
C SER A 228 0.39 -14.87 -0.85
N ILE A 229 0.56 -13.72 -1.50
CA ILE A 229 1.49 -13.56 -2.62
C ILE A 229 2.91 -13.41 -2.06
N PHE A 230 3.81 -14.32 -2.43
CA PHE A 230 5.25 -14.19 -2.23
C PHE A 230 5.85 -13.65 -3.53
N ASN A 231 5.82 -12.31 -3.71
CA ASN A 231 6.03 -11.61 -4.98
C ASN A 231 4.90 -11.84 -6.02
N ALA A 232 4.73 -10.92 -6.97
CA ALA A 232 3.61 -10.88 -7.93
C ALA A 232 3.34 -12.17 -8.75
N THR A 233 4.18 -13.21 -8.67
CA THR A 233 4.07 -14.46 -9.45
C THR A 233 3.85 -15.72 -8.62
N LEU A 234 4.14 -15.74 -7.31
CA LEU A 234 4.02 -16.93 -6.47
C LEU A 234 3.03 -16.75 -5.31
N CYS A 235 2.35 -17.85 -4.98
CA CYS A 235 1.27 -17.98 -4.03
C CYS A 235 1.69 -18.94 -2.90
N LEU A 236 1.27 -18.71 -1.65
CA LEU A 236 1.22 -19.75 -0.61
C LEU A 236 0.09 -20.75 -0.90
N LEU A 237 0.37 -22.05 -0.89
CA LEU A 237 -0.64 -23.11 -1.04
C LEU A 237 -0.32 -24.36 -0.21
N ALA A 238 -1.36 -25.17 0.02
CA ALA A 238 -1.20 -26.55 0.46
C ALA A 238 -0.83 -27.44 -0.74
N ALA A 239 0.24 -28.23 -0.61
CA ALA A 239 0.79 -29.04 -1.68
C ALA A 239 -0.19 -30.13 -2.19
N GLY A 240 -0.13 -30.42 -3.49
CA GLY A 240 -0.97 -31.39 -4.17
C GLY A 240 -2.26 -30.79 -4.76
N GLU A 241 -3.02 -31.60 -5.48
CA GLU A 241 -4.33 -31.21 -6.04
C GLU A 241 -5.46 -31.78 -5.16
N GLY A 242 -6.38 -30.92 -4.69
CA GLY A 242 -7.54 -31.33 -3.90
C GLY A 242 -7.72 -30.63 -2.55
N THR A 243 -8.65 -31.14 -1.74
CA THR A 243 -8.92 -30.62 -0.39
C THR A 243 -7.78 -31.05 0.55
N PRO A 244 -7.10 -30.12 1.24
CA PRO A 244 -6.01 -30.48 2.14
C PRO A 244 -6.53 -31.28 3.34
N VAL A 245 -5.70 -32.21 3.81
CA VAL A 245 -5.89 -32.99 5.03
C VAL A 245 -4.82 -32.66 6.08
N ALA A 246 -4.99 -33.11 7.32
CA ALA A 246 -3.94 -32.96 8.33
C ALA A 246 -2.64 -33.64 7.86
N GLY A 247 -1.53 -32.89 7.94
CA GLY A 247 -0.20 -33.30 7.47
C GLY A 247 0.17 -32.75 6.08
N THR A 248 -0.77 -32.13 5.35
CA THR A 248 -0.49 -31.55 4.03
C THR A 248 0.58 -30.46 4.15
N LYS A 249 1.68 -30.56 3.40
CA LYS A 249 2.78 -29.59 3.46
C LYS A 249 2.45 -28.29 2.76
N LEU A 250 3.05 -27.20 3.23
CA LEU A 250 2.94 -25.88 2.60
C LEU A 250 4.10 -25.64 1.63
N VAL A 251 3.78 -25.05 0.48
CA VAL A 251 4.73 -24.66 -0.58
C VAL A 251 4.37 -23.29 -1.15
N VAL A 252 5.31 -22.68 -1.87
CA VAL A 252 5.04 -21.56 -2.78
C VAL A 252 5.04 -22.05 -4.23
N ASP A 253 4.07 -21.65 -5.03
CA ASP A 253 3.95 -22.05 -6.43
C ASP A 253 3.25 -20.97 -7.27
N THR A 254 3.26 -21.11 -8.59
CA THR A 254 2.73 -20.13 -9.54
C THR A 254 1.26 -19.79 -9.29
N CYS A 255 0.93 -18.52 -9.41
CA CYS A 255 -0.46 -18.07 -9.38
C CYS A 255 -1.05 -18.09 -10.81
N PRO A 256 -2.32 -18.46 -11.05
CA PRO A 256 -3.36 -18.84 -10.10
C PRO A 256 -3.50 -20.37 -9.90
N HIS A 257 -3.55 -20.83 -8.66
CA HIS A 257 -3.94 -22.21 -8.30
C HIS A 257 -5.33 -22.27 -7.62
N GLU A 258 -5.88 -23.49 -7.64
CA GLU A 258 -7.14 -24.03 -7.12
C GLU A 258 -7.51 -23.65 -5.66
N LYS A 259 -8.63 -24.22 -5.18
CA LYS A 259 -9.20 -24.02 -3.84
C LYS A 259 -8.18 -24.08 -2.68
N ASN A 260 -7.08 -24.84 -2.81
CA ASN A 260 -6.04 -25.08 -1.80
C ASN A 260 -5.06 -23.91 -1.55
N ALA A 261 -5.16 -22.82 -2.31
CA ALA A 261 -4.38 -21.58 -2.12
C ALA A 261 -5.12 -20.50 -1.29
N LYS A 262 -6.11 -20.90 -0.48
CA LYS A 262 -6.96 -19.98 0.29
C LYS A 262 -6.71 -20.11 1.79
N PHE A 263 -6.30 -19.00 2.43
CA PHE A 263 -6.01 -18.93 3.86
C PHE A 263 -6.74 -17.75 4.51
N ASN A 264 -7.21 -17.95 5.74
CA ASN A 264 -7.74 -16.92 6.62
C ASN A 264 -6.66 -16.54 7.65
N TRP A 265 -6.37 -15.25 7.78
CA TRP A 265 -5.37 -14.72 8.68
C TRP A 265 -6.07 -14.06 9.87
N HIS A 266 -6.10 -14.73 11.02
CA HIS A 266 -6.87 -14.32 12.20
C HIS A 266 -5.98 -13.55 13.18
N THR A 267 -6.13 -12.22 13.22
CA THR A 267 -5.32 -11.36 14.11
C THR A 267 -5.78 -11.40 15.56
N ASP A 268 -7.08 -11.58 15.79
CA ASP A 268 -7.74 -11.66 17.09
C ASP A 268 -7.30 -12.89 17.90
N ILE A 269 -7.18 -14.05 17.22
CA ILE A 269 -6.78 -15.31 17.84
C ILE A 269 -5.35 -15.74 17.48
N SER A 270 -4.61 -14.92 16.73
CA SER A 270 -3.21 -15.17 16.32
C SER A 270 -3.02 -16.49 15.55
N THR A 271 -3.95 -16.88 14.68
CA THR A 271 -3.86 -18.13 13.90
C THR A 271 -3.96 -17.86 12.40
N ILE A 272 -3.53 -18.81 11.59
CA ILE A 272 -3.72 -18.81 10.14
C ILE A 272 -4.41 -20.12 9.78
N SER A 273 -5.60 -20.07 9.22
CA SER A 273 -6.37 -21.29 8.88
C SER A 273 -6.49 -21.47 7.37
N SER A 274 -6.61 -22.71 6.93
CA SER A 274 -7.15 -23.03 5.61
C SER A 274 -8.54 -22.42 5.48
N ALA A 275 -8.84 -21.85 4.32
CA ALA A 275 -10.17 -21.35 3.96
C ALA A 275 -10.92 -22.30 3.03
N VAL A 276 -10.39 -23.51 2.82
CA VAL A 276 -11.08 -24.56 2.06
C VAL A 276 -12.30 -25.02 2.86
N SER A 277 -13.48 -24.92 2.24
CA SER A 277 -14.75 -25.32 2.86
C SER A 277 -14.71 -26.77 3.34
N GLY A 278 -15.27 -27.02 4.53
CA GLY A 278 -15.28 -28.35 5.15
C GLY A 278 -13.97 -28.74 5.83
N THR A 279 -12.94 -27.88 5.85
CA THR A 279 -11.69 -28.12 6.59
C THR A 279 -11.65 -27.34 7.90
N ASN A 280 -10.94 -27.88 8.91
CA ASN A 280 -10.59 -27.20 10.15
C ASN A 280 -9.08 -27.31 10.38
N LEU A 281 -8.31 -26.76 9.44
CA LEU A 281 -6.85 -26.89 9.41
C LEU A 281 -6.18 -25.54 9.60
N CYS A 282 -5.10 -25.51 10.39
CA CYS A 282 -4.29 -24.36 10.72
C CYS A 282 -2.85 -24.55 10.25
N VAL A 283 -2.18 -23.45 9.93
CA VAL A 283 -0.74 -23.44 9.65
C VAL A 283 0.00 -23.82 10.92
N ASP A 284 0.77 -24.89 10.83
CA ASP A 284 1.34 -25.64 11.93
C ASP A 284 2.83 -25.88 11.68
N LEU A 285 3.65 -25.65 12.71
CA LEU A 285 5.01 -26.18 12.72
C LEU A 285 4.94 -27.69 12.83
N THR A 286 5.40 -28.39 11.80
CA THR A 286 5.48 -29.85 11.77
C THR A 286 6.13 -30.37 13.05
N ASP A 287 5.45 -31.30 13.72
CA ASP A 287 5.85 -31.93 14.99
C ASP A 287 6.13 -30.94 16.14
N GLY A 288 5.64 -29.70 16.04
CA GLY A 288 5.93 -28.63 17.00
C GLY A 288 7.38 -28.16 17.01
N LYS A 289 8.19 -28.58 16.03
CA LYS A 289 9.64 -28.38 16.05
C LYS A 289 10.00 -26.93 15.70
N GLN A 290 10.53 -26.20 16.68
CA GLN A 290 10.94 -24.79 16.53
C GLN A 290 12.39 -24.67 16.03
N THR A 291 12.70 -25.28 14.90
CA THR A 291 14.03 -25.20 14.27
C THR A 291 13.95 -24.54 12.90
N ALA A 292 14.92 -23.70 12.56
CA ALA A 292 15.06 -23.16 11.22
C ALA A 292 15.14 -24.28 10.18
N GLY A 293 14.46 -24.11 9.05
CA GLY A 293 14.32 -25.11 7.99
C GLY A 293 13.19 -26.12 8.21
N ASN A 294 12.48 -26.11 9.36
CA ASN A 294 11.32 -26.98 9.55
C ASN A 294 10.20 -26.60 8.57
N GLN A 295 9.79 -27.51 7.69
CA GLN A 295 8.71 -27.28 6.75
C GLN A 295 7.38 -27.19 7.47
N LEU A 296 6.59 -26.16 7.17
CA LEU A 296 5.26 -25.99 7.72
C LEU A 296 4.26 -26.92 7.04
N GLN A 297 3.20 -27.23 7.78
CA GLN A 297 2.10 -28.05 7.30
C GLN A 297 0.75 -27.43 7.69
N LEU A 298 -0.30 -28.00 7.13
CA LEU A 298 -1.65 -27.86 7.64
C LEU A 298 -1.92 -28.98 8.64
N TRP A 299 -2.42 -28.64 9.82
CA TRP A 299 -2.84 -29.60 10.83
C TRP A 299 -4.17 -29.20 11.43
N THR A 300 -4.89 -30.12 12.08
CA THR A 300 -6.14 -29.78 12.78
C THR A 300 -5.92 -28.58 13.70
N CYS A 301 -6.77 -27.55 13.58
CA CYS A 301 -6.70 -26.37 14.44
C CYS A 301 -6.91 -26.76 15.91
N VAL A 302 -5.93 -26.48 16.76
CA VAL A 302 -5.99 -26.71 18.21
C VAL A 302 -5.87 -25.37 18.92
N ALA A 303 -6.94 -24.97 19.62
CA ALA A 303 -6.98 -23.70 20.33
C ALA A 303 -5.84 -23.61 21.36
N GLY A 304 -5.08 -22.52 21.30
CA GLY A 304 -3.95 -22.28 22.22
C GLY A 304 -2.68 -23.08 21.91
N SER A 305 -2.65 -23.91 20.86
CA SER A 305 -1.44 -24.67 20.50
C SER A 305 -0.32 -23.73 20.06
N THR A 306 0.77 -23.69 20.82
CA THR A 306 1.86 -22.70 20.61
C THR A 306 2.57 -22.84 19.27
N ASN A 307 2.49 -24.00 18.64
CA ASN A 307 3.04 -24.29 17.32
C ASN A 307 2.11 -23.91 16.15
N GLN A 308 0.91 -23.38 16.44
CA GLN A 308 -0.07 -22.84 15.48
C GLN A 308 -0.36 -21.35 15.69
N LEU A 309 0.35 -20.71 16.64
CA LEU A 309 0.16 -19.30 16.98
C LEU A 309 1.24 -18.43 16.36
N TRP A 310 0.79 -17.38 15.66
CA TRP A 310 1.61 -16.49 14.86
C TRP A 310 1.34 -15.03 15.22
N ASN A 311 2.41 -14.26 15.51
CA ASN A 311 2.32 -12.81 15.57
C ASN A 311 2.32 -12.27 14.14
N LEU A 312 1.23 -11.61 13.75
CA LEU A 312 1.06 -10.99 12.44
C LEU A 312 1.41 -9.51 12.55
N LYS A 313 2.52 -9.09 11.93
CA LYS A 313 2.90 -7.67 11.87
C LYS A 313 2.76 -7.17 10.43
N TYR A 314 2.15 -6.00 10.28
CA TYR A 314 1.86 -5.37 8.98
C TYR A 314 2.83 -4.21 8.69
N GLY A 315 3.07 -3.92 7.41
CA GLY A 315 3.74 -2.69 6.97
C GLY A 315 5.27 -2.73 7.03
N PHE A 316 5.87 -3.79 6.48
CA PHE A 316 7.31 -3.96 6.32
C PHE A 316 7.75 -3.70 4.88
#